data_AF-A0A139IBJ2-F1
#
_entry.id   AF-A0A139IBJ2-F1
#
_cell.length_a   1.000
_cell.length_b   1.000
_cell.length_c   1.000
_cell.angle_alpha   90.00
_cell.angle_beta   90.00
_cell.angle_gamma   90.00
#
_symmetry.space_group_name_H-M   'P 1'
#
loop_
_entity.id
_entity.type
_entity.pdbx_description
1 polymer ?
#
loop_
_entity_poly.entity_id
_entity_poly.type
_entity_poly.pdbx_seq_one_letter_code
_entity_poly.pdbx_strand_id
1 'polypeptide(L)'
;MEKSGRASLLAVVGYLHMLNVDVVVQNGDEVGEAILTRKLWLRCQACGSFRFDSFFPAIFVLHMSTKPHKMAANQTGVTEPIPIFKVAHRFLLYDVNHVTYLRREHNISGVLIGTLPQASQQNVFLGLPLELMPEEARLLVEKEVAYIVDDTEEHKRNFLGRGLGAEERKAFQAALRKQGQAAAQDASKKADERKQAALKKIGEKTGDWNDIPDDMFEAGPRRGKKAARARPEPARTASTNASTNAAEVEPYPITPTTSHPPLQAKKPETSEPPDVPPSYPLYRHLHQNGYFMAPGIRFGCQYMAYPGDPLRFHSHFLCNGMDWDQDFDLLDLVGGGRLGTGVKKGFLVGGQEKTSDTSNEKNNVRTFCIEWGGM
;
A
#
# COMPACT_ATOMS: atom_id res chain seq x y z
N MET A 1 -15.97 24.79 7.51
CA MET A 1 -16.20 23.56 6.72
C MET A 1 -15.31 23.43 5.47
N GLU A 2 -14.54 24.44 5.06
CA GLU A 2 -13.69 24.38 3.85
C GLU A 2 -12.34 23.66 3.98
N LYS A 3 -11.84 23.40 5.19
CA LYS A 3 -10.50 22.79 5.37
C LYS A 3 -10.49 21.27 5.21
N SER A 4 -11.65 20.61 5.28
CA SER A 4 -11.78 19.15 5.13
C SER A 4 -11.75 18.69 3.66
N GLY A 5 -12.19 19.53 2.72
CA GLY A 5 -12.29 19.15 1.30
C GLY A 5 -10.96 19.18 0.54
N ARG A 6 -10.01 20.01 0.96
CA ARG A 6 -8.69 20.12 0.29
C ARG A 6 -7.78 18.91 0.55
N ALA A 7 -7.92 18.24 1.68
CA ALA A 7 -7.16 17.03 2.00
C ALA A 7 -7.63 15.82 1.15
N SER A 8 -8.94 15.69 0.93
CA SER A 8 -9.50 14.66 0.03
C SER A 8 -9.15 14.89 -1.44
N LEU A 9 -9.05 16.15 -1.88
CA LEU A 9 -8.71 16.47 -3.27
C LEU A 9 -7.24 16.14 -3.60
N LEU A 10 -6.31 16.41 -2.69
CA LEU A 10 -4.89 16.06 -2.86
C LEU A 10 -4.63 14.54 -2.82
N ALA A 11 -5.42 13.79 -2.04
CA ALA A 11 -5.35 12.33 -2.01
C ALA A 11 -5.84 11.70 -3.32
N VAL A 12 -6.88 12.26 -3.93
CA VAL A 12 -7.41 11.80 -5.24
C VAL A 12 -6.44 12.16 -6.38
N VAL A 13 -5.81 13.32 -6.35
CA VAL A 13 -4.81 13.74 -7.34
C VAL A 13 -3.52 12.90 -7.25
N GLY A 14 -3.10 12.51 -6.05
CA GLY A 14 -1.99 11.56 -5.85
C GLY A 14 -2.29 10.15 -6.40
N TYR A 15 -3.56 9.72 -6.33
CA TYR A 15 -4.00 8.40 -6.79
C TYR A 15 -4.19 8.34 -8.32
N LEU A 16 -4.62 9.44 -8.94
CA LEU A 16 -4.78 9.55 -10.40
C LEU A 16 -3.45 9.63 -11.16
N HIS A 17 -2.37 10.11 -10.52
CA HIS A 17 -1.04 10.14 -11.11
C HIS A 17 -0.47 8.73 -11.41
N MET A 18 -1.04 7.69 -10.81
CA MET A 18 -0.62 6.30 -10.95
C MET A 18 -1.24 5.57 -12.16
N LEU A 19 -2.21 6.20 -12.85
CA LEU A 19 -3.13 5.46 -13.74
C LEU A 19 -2.87 5.58 -15.25
N ASN A 20 -2.04 6.51 -15.74
CA ASN A 20 -1.62 6.62 -17.15
C ASN A 20 -2.71 6.21 -18.19
N VAL A 21 -3.89 6.86 -18.15
CA VAL A 21 -5.04 6.56 -19.03
C VAL A 21 -5.16 7.64 -20.10
N ASP A 22 -5.15 7.25 -21.37
CA ASP A 22 -5.55 8.10 -22.50
C ASP A 22 -7.09 8.08 -22.66
N VAL A 23 -7.71 9.25 -22.72
CA VAL A 23 -9.12 9.43 -23.07
C VAL A 23 -9.18 10.15 -24.42
N VAL A 24 -9.63 9.46 -25.46
CA VAL A 24 -9.84 10.05 -26.79
C VAL A 24 -11.23 10.69 -26.83
N VAL A 25 -11.29 12.01 -26.99
CA VAL A 25 -12.51 12.76 -27.30
C VAL A 25 -12.47 13.09 -28.80
N GLN A 26 -13.50 12.68 -29.55
CA GLN A 26 -13.68 13.13 -30.94
C GLN A 26 -14.04 14.62 -30.94
N ASN A 27 -13.16 15.43 -31.53
CA ASN A 27 -13.40 16.85 -31.75
C ASN A 27 -14.50 17.04 -32.81
N GLY A 28 -15.55 17.75 -32.43
CA GLY A 28 -16.44 18.45 -33.35
C GLY A 28 -16.35 19.94 -33.02
N ASP A 29 -16.09 20.74 -34.05
CA ASP A 29 -15.78 22.16 -33.96
C ASP A 29 -16.93 23.03 -33.40
N GLU A 30 -16.52 24.24 -33.00
CA GLU A 30 -17.29 25.45 -32.68
C GLU A 30 -17.53 25.81 -31.19
N VAL A 31 -17.06 27.02 -30.89
CA VAL A 31 -16.97 27.72 -29.62
C VAL A 31 -18.23 28.57 -29.43
N GLY A 32 -18.89 28.49 -28.27
CA GLY A 32 -19.93 29.46 -27.91
C GLY A 32 -20.70 29.08 -26.65
N GLU A 33 -20.83 30.03 -25.73
CA GLU A 33 -21.53 29.95 -24.45
C GLU A 33 -22.92 29.28 -24.53
N ALA A 34 -23.12 28.20 -23.79
CA ALA A 34 -24.44 27.75 -23.33
C ALA A 34 -24.29 26.76 -22.16
N ILE A 35 -23.97 27.30 -20.98
CA ILE A 35 -24.22 26.59 -19.72
C ILE A 35 -25.73 26.67 -19.50
N LEU A 36 -26.43 25.55 -19.68
CA LEU A 36 -27.54 25.07 -18.84
C LEU A 36 -28.30 23.96 -19.59
N THR A 37 -28.39 22.81 -18.93
CA THR A 37 -29.25 21.66 -19.26
C THR A 37 -28.90 20.88 -20.54
N ARG A 38 -28.06 19.84 -20.43
CA ARG A 38 -28.09 18.72 -21.39
C ARG A 38 -28.08 17.37 -20.67
N LYS A 39 -29.12 16.59 -20.98
CA LYS A 39 -29.37 15.21 -20.56
C LYS A 39 -28.33 14.28 -21.21
N LEU A 40 -27.74 13.38 -20.42
CA LEU A 40 -26.84 12.34 -20.93
C LEU A 40 -27.67 11.19 -21.51
N TRP A 41 -27.46 10.85 -22.79
CA TRP A 41 -28.05 9.67 -23.43
C TRP A 41 -26.95 8.63 -23.62
N LEU A 42 -27.01 7.49 -22.91
CA LEU A 42 -26.12 6.35 -23.12
C LEU A 42 -26.77 5.39 -24.12
N ARG A 43 -26.11 5.16 -25.26
CA ARG A 43 -26.56 4.22 -26.29
C ARG A 43 -25.83 2.88 -26.11
N CYS A 44 -26.59 1.80 -25.92
CA CYS A 44 -26.07 0.44 -25.97
C CYS A 44 -25.76 0.06 -27.43
N GLN A 45 -24.50 -0.22 -27.75
CA GLN A 45 -24.08 -0.59 -29.12
C GLN A 45 -24.57 -1.97 -29.58
N ALA A 46 -25.16 -2.80 -28.70
CA ALA A 46 -25.68 -4.12 -29.07
C ALA A 46 -27.19 -4.14 -29.41
N CYS A 47 -28.01 -3.21 -28.93
CA CYS A 47 -29.48 -3.29 -29.12
C CYS A 47 -30.21 -1.95 -29.38
N GLY A 48 -29.52 -0.81 -29.46
CA GLY A 48 -30.08 0.44 -29.99
C GLY A 48 -31.21 1.11 -29.18
N SER A 49 -31.54 0.63 -27.99
CA SER A 49 -32.57 1.23 -27.12
C SER A 49 -31.97 2.03 -25.97
N PHE A 50 -32.68 3.08 -25.56
CA PHE A 50 -32.30 3.99 -24.49
C PHE A 50 -33.13 3.72 -23.23
N ARG A 51 -32.48 3.68 -22.05
CA ARG A 51 -33.17 3.67 -20.75
C ARG A 51 -32.72 4.85 -19.90
N PHE A 52 -33.70 5.43 -19.20
CA PHE A 52 -33.57 6.53 -18.27
C PHE A 52 -33.54 5.97 -16.85
N ASP A 53 -32.57 6.36 -16.03
CA ASP A 53 -32.70 6.19 -14.59
C ASP A 53 -32.02 7.32 -13.82
N SER A 54 -32.66 7.71 -12.72
CA SER A 54 -32.54 9.03 -12.11
C SER A 54 -31.62 9.02 -10.90
N PHE A 55 -30.90 10.13 -10.70
CA PHE A 55 -30.12 10.55 -9.50
C PHE A 55 -28.69 10.00 -9.32
N PHE A 56 -27.71 10.84 -9.70
CA PHE A 56 -26.41 10.96 -9.04
C PHE A 56 -26.08 12.46 -8.85
N PRO A 57 -25.56 12.90 -7.68
CA PRO A 57 -25.18 14.29 -7.48
C PRO A 57 -23.87 14.62 -8.23
N ALA A 58 -23.81 15.86 -8.73
CA ALA A 58 -22.85 16.38 -9.69
C ALA A 58 -21.37 16.20 -9.31
N ILE A 59 -20.58 15.65 -10.24
CA ILE A 59 -19.12 15.73 -10.25
C ILE A 59 -18.74 17.01 -11.00
N PHE A 60 -18.14 17.97 -10.29
CA PHE A 60 -17.53 19.15 -10.91
C PHE A 60 -16.22 18.75 -11.60
N VAL A 61 -16.17 18.88 -12.92
CA VAL A 61 -14.93 18.74 -13.70
C VAL A 61 -14.21 20.08 -13.74
N LEU A 62 -13.08 20.18 -13.02
CA LEU A 62 -12.13 21.27 -13.17
C LEU A 62 -11.32 21.02 -14.46
N HIS A 63 -11.47 21.92 -15.43
CA HIS A 63 -10.74 21.90 -16.69
C HIS A 63 -9.27 22.25 -16.43
N MET A 64 -8.41 21.24 -16.28
CA MET A 64 -6.96 21.42 -16.23
C MET A 64 -6.39 21.29 -17.64
N SER A 65 -5.77 22.37 -18.13
CA SER A 65 -5.06 22.46 -19.40
C SER A 65 -3.96 21.40 -19.47
N THR A 66 -4.15 20.38 -20.29
CA THR A 66 -3.18 19.30 -20.52
C THR A 66 -2.15 19.74 -21.55
N LYS A 67 -1.03 20.32 -21.08
CA LYS A 67 0.22 20.20 -21.84
C LYS A 67 0.79 18.80 -21.56
N PRO A 68 1.11 17.99 -22.59
CA PRO A 68 1.61 16.64 -22.39
C PRO A 68 3.02 16.69 -21.82
N HIS A 69 3.14 16.57 -20.50
CA HIS A 69 4.39 16.12 -19.90
C HIS A 69 4.54 14.64 -20.24
N LYS A 70 5.53 14.31 -21.08
CA LYS A 70 6.02 12.93 -21.24
C LYS A 70 6.46 12.42 -19.88
N MET A 71 5.56 11.73 -19.18
CA MET A 71 5.93 10.84 -18.09
C MET A 71 6.63 9.66 -18.74
N ALA A 72 7.95 9.59 -18.58
CA ALA A 72 8.68 8.38 -18.88
C ALA A 72 8.05 7.27 -18.03
N ALA A 73 7.34 6.34 -18.68
CA ALA A 73 6.99 5.07 -18.08
C ALA A 73 8.30 4.39 -17.73
N ASN A 74 8.76 4.55 -16.49
CA ASN A 74 9.90 3.82 -15.98
C ASN A 74 9.39 2.38 -15.77
N GLN A 75 9.36 1.61 -16.85
CA GLN A 75 9.27 0.15 -16.76
C GLN A 75 10.59 -0.31 -16.15
N THR A 76 10.70 -0.24 -14.82
CA THR A 76 11.71 -0.98 -14.10
C THR A 76 11.38 -2.45 -14.31
N GLY A 77 12.11 -3.12 -15.21
CA GLY A 77 11.94 -4.55 -15.45
C GLY A 77 12.14 -5.31 -14.15
N VAL A 78 11.09 -5.95 -13.65
CA VAL A 78 11.19 -6.86 -12.51
C VAL A 78 11.89 -8.13 -13.01
N THR A 79 12.94 -8.54 -12.32
CA THR A 79 13.67 -9.77 -12.65
C THR A 79 13.09 -10.91 -11.84
N GLU A 80 12.54 -11.90 -12.53
CA GLU A 80 12.11 -13.15 -11.92
C GLU A 80 13.29 -14.12 -11.74
N PRO A 81 13.30 -14.97 -10.71
CA PRO A 81 12.26 -15.12 -9.70
C PRO A 81 12.37 -14.11 -8.55
N ILE A 82 11.24 -13.71 -7.97
CA ILE A 82 11.13 -12.68 -6.93
C ILE A 82 11.41 -13.29 -5.54
N PRO A 83 12.22 -12.64 -4.67
CA PRO A 83 12.39 -13.07 -3.29
C PRO A 83 11.18 -12.72 -2.42
N ILE A 84 10.59 -13.73 -1.77
CA ILE A 84 9.60 -13.59 -0.70
C ILE A 84 10.29 -13.85 0.64
N PHE A 85 10.24 -12.88 1.55
CA PHE A 85 10.91 -12.98 2.84
C PHE A 85 10.00 -13.63 3.88
N LYS A 86 10.39 -14.80 4.37
CA LYS A 86 9.70 -15.51 5.44
C LYS A 86 10.25 -15.03 6.78
N VAL A 87 9.38 -14.40 7.57
CA VAL A 87 9.66 -13.98 8.95
C VAL A 87 8.71 -14.75 9.87
N ALA A 88 9.25 -15.72 10.61
CA ALA A 88 8.48 -16.69 11.38
C ALA A 88 7.44 -17.42 10.49
N HIS A 89 6.15 -17.12 10.65
CA HIS A 89 5.04 -17.73 9.90
C HIS A 89 4.44 -16.80 8.84
N ARG A 90 5.08 -15.66 8.55
CA ARG A 90 4.56 -14.63 7.64
C ARG A 90 5.45 -14.51 6.41
N PHE A 91 4.83 -14.26 5.27
CA PHE A 91 5.50 -14.07 3.98
C PHE A 91 5.38 -12.60 3.57
N LEU A 92 6.53 -11.92 3.44
CA LEU A 92 6.58 -10.46 3.29
C LEU A 92 7.29 -10.05 2.00
N LEU A 93 6.77 -9.00 1.38
CA LEU A 93 7.38 -8.28 0.27
C LEU A 93 7.58 -6.81 0.63
N TYR A 94 8.78 -6.31 0.36
CA TYR A 94 9.17 -4.94 0.71
C TYR A 94 9.34 -4.01 -0.50
N ASP A 95 9.33 -4.52 -1.73
CA ASP A 95 9.52 -3.71 -2.94
C ASP A 95 8.17 -3.42 -3.63
N VAL A 96 7.92 -2.15 -3.93
CA VAL A 96 6.74 -1.67 -4.65
C VAL A 96 6.67 -2.28 -6.06
N ASN A 97 7.82 -2.46 -6.73
CA ASN A 97 7.87 -2.97 -8.09
C ASN A 97 7.43 -4.43 -8.14
N HIS A 98 7.93 -5.25 -7.21
CA HIS A 98 7.52 -6.66 -7.06
C HIS A 98 6.03 -6.77 -6.77
N VAL A 99 5.52 -5.97 -5.81
CA VAL A 99 4.09 -5.96 -5.45
C VAL A 99 3.22 -5.58 -6.64
N THR A 100 3.61 -4.53 -7.37
CA THR A 100 2.85 -4.05 -8.53
C THR A 100 2.85 -5.07 -9.67
N TYR A 101 3.99 -5.72 -9.91
CA TYR A 101 4.15 -6.78 -10.91
C TYR A 101 3.29 -7.99 -10.59
N LEU A 102 3.40 -8.53 -9.37
CA LEU A 102 2.62 -9.70 -8.92
C LEU A 102 1.11 -9.47 -8.98
N ARG A 103 0.66 -8.25 -8.69
CA ARG A 103 -0.76 -7.89 -8.80
C ARG A 103 -1.25 -7.88 -10.25
N ARG A 104 -0.45 -7.35 -11.18
CA ARG A 104 -0.84 -7.16 -12.58
C ARG A 104 -0.72 -8.45 -13.40
N GLU A 105 0.37 -9.17 -13.25
CA GLU A 105 0.69 -10.33 -14.08
C GLU A 105 0.23 -11.66 -13.47
N HIS A 106 0.13 -11.72 -12.13
CA HIS A 106 -0.18 -12.96 -11.41
C HIS A 106 -1.43 -12.91 -10.54
N ASN A 107 -2.22 -11.83 -10.60
CA ASN A 107 -3.46 -11.64 -9.81
C ASN A 107 -3.29 -11.80 -8.29
N ILE A 108 -2.10 -11.50 -7.76
CA ILE A 108 -1.81 -11.58 -6.32
C ILE A 108 -2.15 -10.27 -5.64
N SER A 109 -3.02 -10.31 -4.63
CA SER A 109 -3.46 -9.09 -3.95
C SER A 109 -2.60 -8.78 -2.73
N GLY A 110 -2.34 -9.78 -1.90
CA GLY A 110 -1.76 -9.61 -0.57
C GLY A 110 -2.51 -8.62 0.33
N VAL A 111 -1.95 -8.36 1.51
CA VAL A 111 -2.45 -7.38 2.48
C VAL A 111 -1.31 -6.46 2.90
N LEU A 112 -1.46 -5.16 2.69
CA LEU A 112 -0.49 -4.17 3.16
C LEU A 112 -0.61 -4.05 4.69
N ILE A 113 0.50 -4.15 5.41
CA ILE A 113 0.52 -4.16 6.89
C ILE A 113 1.37 -3.05 7.52
N GLY A 114 2.12 -2.28 6.73
CA GLY A 114 2.97 -1.22 7.26
C GLY A 114 2.21 0.07 7.57
N THR A 115 2.51 0.71 8.69
CA THR A 115 1.94 2.02 9.03
C THR A 115 2.64 3.16 8.29
N LEU A 116 1.91 4.22 7.94
CA LEU A 116 2.49 5.41 7.34
C LEU A 116 3.33 6.20 8.38
N PRO A 117 4.62 6.51 8.11
CA PRO A 117 5.49 7.19 9.07
C PRO A 117 4.96 8.56 9.54
N GLN A 118 4.22 9.28 8.68
CA GLN A 118 3.67 10.60 9.01
C GLN A 118 2.38 10.54 9.86
N ALA A 119 1.74 9.36 9.94
CA ALA A 119 0.45 9.17 10.60
C ALA A 119 0.40 7.81 11.30
N SER A 120 1.29 7.60 12.28
CA SER A 120 1.47 6.30 12.96
C SER A 120 0.24 5.78 13.71
N GLN A 121 -0.71 6.64 14.09
CA GLN A 121 -1.96 6.24 14.76
C GLN A 121 -3.09 5.87 13.80
N GLN A 122 -2.87 5.97 12.48
CA GLN A 122 -3.91 5.75 11.49
C GLN A 122 -3.80 4.34 10.90
N ASN A 123 -4.84 3.52 11.11
CA ASN A 123 -4.89 2.12 10.69
C ASN A 123 -5.78 1.87 9.45
N VAL A 124 -6.17 2.90 8.71
CA VAL A 124 -7.07 2.77 7.54
C VAL A 124 -6.28 2.59 6.23
N PHE A 125 -5.12 3.24 6.11
CA PHE A 125 -4.24 3.18 4.95
C PHE A 125 -2.92 2.59 5.40
N LEU A 126 -2.68 1.36 4.98
CA LEU A 126 -1.45 0.64 5.25
C LEU A 126 -0.62 0.62 3.96
N GLY A 127 0.69 0.70 4.13
CA GLY A 127 1.69 0.59 3.09
C GLY A 127 2.53 -0.66 3.25
N LEU A 128 3.70 -0.65 2.63
CA LEU A 128 4.65 -1.76 2.71
C LEU A 128 5.13 -2.00 4.16
N PRO A 129 5.37 -3.26 4.55
CA PRO A 129 5.41 -4.44 3.67
C PRO A 129 4.03 -4.97 3.27
N LEU A 130 4.00 -5.69 2.14
CA LEU A 130 2.87 -6.52 1.74
C LEU A 130 3.03 -7.91 2.34
N GLU A 131 2.05 -8.36 3.09
CA GLU A 131 1.93 -9.74 3.55
C GLU A 131 1.17 -10.58 2.53
N LEU A 132 1.76 -11.71 2.16
CA LEU A 132 1.13 -12.74 1.35
C LEU A 132 0.48 -13.79 2.24
N MET A 133 -0.67 -14.29 1.82
CA MET A 133 -1.23 -15.50 2.39
C MET A 133 -0.31 -16.71 2.09
N PRO A 134 -0.28 -17.75 2.93
CA PRO A 134 0.48 -18.97 2.65
C PRO A 134 0.15 -19.57 1.27
N GLU A 135 -1.12 -19.50 0.86
CA GLU A 135 -1.64 -19.97 -0.43
C GLU A 135 -1.10 -19.14 -1.60
N GLU A 136 -1.02 -17.82 -1.44
CA GLU A 136 -0.39 -16.92 -2.42
C GLU A 136 1.10 -17.25 -2.59
N ALA A 137 1.81 -17.39 -1.46
CA ALA A 137 3.23 -17.73 -1.46
C ALA A 137 3.49 -19.11 -2.10
N ARG A 138 2.69 -20.12 -1.72
CA ARG A 138 2.73 -21.48 -2.30
C ARG A 138 2.52 -21.46 -3.80
N LEU A 139 1.47 -20.76 -4.26
CA LEU A 139 1.15 -20.66 -5.69
C LEU A 139 2.27 -20.00 -6.48
N LEU A 140 2.89 -18.95 -5.95
CA LEU A 140 4.00 -18.26 -6.64
C LEU A 140 5.25 -19.12 -6.73
N VAL A 141 5.55 -19.90 -5.68
CA VAL A 141 6.68 -20.85 -5.68
C VAL A 141 6.44 -21.97 -6.69
N GLU A 142 5.24 -22.52 -6.76
CA GLU A 142 4.90 -23.59 -7.71
C GLU A 142 4.88 -23.13 -9.17
N LYS A 143 4.59 -21.84 -9.42
CA LYS A 143 4.69 -21.23 -10.75
C LYS A 143 6.13 -20.82 -11.11
N GLU A 144 7.10 -21.05 -10.22
CA GLU A 144 8.50 -20.64 -10.36
C GLU A 144 8.73 -19.12 -10.50
N VAL A 145 7.72 -18.31 -10.19
CA VAL A 145 7.74 -16.84 -10.25
C VAL A 145 8.48 -16.25 -9.05
N ALA A 146 8.42 -16.93 -7.90
CA ALA A 146 9.03 -16.46 -6.67
C ALA A 146 9.69 -17.61 -5.91
N TYR A 147 10.57 -17.26 -4.97
CA TYR A 147 11.20 -18.20 -4.05
C TYR A 147 11.17 -17.66 -2.62
N ILE A 148 11.23 -18.56 -1.64
CA ILE A 148 11.21 -18.20 -0.23
C ILE A 148 12.64 -18.00 0.28
N VAL A 149 12.86 -16.90 0.99
CA VAL A 149 14.07 -16.59 1.75
C VAL A 149 13.72 -16.64 3.23
N ASP A 150 14.37 -17.50 4.01
CA ASP A 150 14.23 -17.49 5.47
C ASP A 150 15.09 -16.37 6.07
N ASP A 151 14.43 -15.24 6.29
CA ASP A 151 15.08 -14.03 6.80
C ASP A 151 15.52 -14.20 8.26
N THR A 152 14.84 -15.05 9.03
CA THR A 152 15.21 -15.27 10.44
C THR A 152 16.53 -16.04 10.57
N GLU A 153 16.72 -17.07 9.75
CA GLU A 153 17.95 -17.84 9.72
C GLU A 153 19.10 -17.05 9.08
N GLU A 154 18.80 -16.27 8.03
CA GLU A 154 19.80 -15.40 7.41
C GLU A 154 20.31 -14.32 8.39
N HIS A 155 19.41 -13.73 9.19
CA HIS A 155 19.77 -12.80 10.24
C HIS A 155 20.66 -13.43 11.31
N LYS A 156 20.29 -14.61 11.83
CA LYS A 156 21.11 -15.32 12.82
C LYS A 156 22.50 -15.62 12.27
N ARG A 157 22.59 -16.13 11.05
CA ARG A 157 23.85 -16.49 10.40
C ARG A 157 24.78 -15.29 10.21
N ASN A 158 24.28 -14.17 9.70
CA ASN A 158 25.12 -13.03 9.33
C ASN A 158 25.45 -12.11 10.51
N PHE A 159 24.50 -11.86 11.41
CA PHE A 159 24.67 -10.94 12.53
C PHE A 159 25.21 -11.64 13.78
N LEU A 160 24.65 -12.79 14.18
CA LEU A 160 25.14 -13.53 15.36
C LEU A 160 26.33 -14.42 15.00
N GLY A 161 26.27 -15.11 13.86
CA GLY A 161 27.31 -16.00 13.36
C GLY A 161 28.52 -15.31 12.71
N ARG A 162 28.59 -13.97 12.78
CA ARG A 162 29.62 -13.13 12.14
C ARG A 162 29.79 -13.33 10.62
N GLY A 163 28.80 -13.88 9.92
CA GLY A 163 28.86 -14.14 8.47
C GLY A 163 29.03 -12.90 7.58
N LEU A 164 28.72 -11.70 8.08
CA LEU A 164 28.95 -10.44 7.36
C LEU A 164 30.39 -9.93 7.57
N GLY A 165 31.11 -9.65 6.47
CA GLY A 165 32.50 -9.22 6.52
C GLY A 165 32.70 -7.88 7.25
N ALA A 166 33.86 -7.66 7.86
CA ALA A 166 34.17 -6.39 8.51
C ALA A 166 34.15 -5.20 7.53
N GLU A 167 34.61 -5.44 6.31
CA GLU A 167 34.59 -4.45 5.22
C GLU A 167 33.17 -4.13 4.77
N GLU A 168 32.32 -5.14 4.58
CA GLU A 168 30.91 -4.97 4.22
C GLU A 168 30.15 -4.20 5.29
N ARG A 169 30.38 -4.51 6.57
CA ARG A 169 29.81 -3.75 7.70
C ARG A 169 30.23 -2.29 7.67
N LYS A 170 31.52 -2.02 7.44
CA LYS A 170 32.04 -0.66 7.37
C LYS A 170 31.46 0.10 6.17
N ALA A 171 31.36 -0.55 5.02
CA ALA A 171 30.75 0.01 3.81
C ALA A 171 29.27 0.34 4.03
N PHE A 172 28.51 -0.56 4.67
CA PHE A 172 27.11 -0.34 5.00
C PHE A 172 26.91 0.81 5.98
N GLN A 173 27.72 0.88 7.06
CA GLN A 173 27.69 1.99 8.00
C GLN A 173 28.03 3.33 7.33
N ALA A 174 29.01 3.34 6.42
CA ALA A 174 29.35 4.53 5.65
C ALA A 174 28.19 4.97 4.72
N ALA A 175 27.51 4.01 4.08
CA ALA A 175 26.33 4.29 3.26
C ALA A 175 25.18 4.89 4.08
N LEU A 176 24.88 4.35 5.27
CA LEU A 176 23.87 4.91 6.18
C LEU A 176 24.24 6.31 6.66
N ARG A 177 25.50 6.56 7.02
CA ARG A 177 25.97 7.90 7.42
C ARG A 177 25.81 8.90 6.29
N LYS A 178 26.14 8.52 5.05
CA LYS A 178 25.95 9.35 3.86
C LYS A 178 24.47 9.66 3.61
N GLN A 179 23.59 8.68 3.77
CA GLN A 179 22.14 8.88 3.66
C GLN A 179 21.61 9.82 4.76
N GLY A 180 22.08 9.65 6.00
CA GLY A 180 21.76 10.53 7.13
C GLY A 180 22.20 11.96 6.92
N GLN A 181 23.38 12.18 6.35
CA GLN A 181 23.88 13.51 5.97
C GLN A 181 23.00 14.15 4.89
N ALA A 182 22.67 13.41 3.83
CA ALA A 182 21.82 13.92 2.75
C ALA A 182 20.42 14.30 3.27
N ALA A 183 19.85 13.47 4.15
CA ALA A 183 18.56 13.75 4.79
C ALA A 183 18.62 14.99 5.70
N ALA A 184 19.69 15.15 6.48
CA ALA A 184 19.87 16.31 7.36
C ALA A 184 20.07 17.61 6.56
N GLN A 185 20.82 17.56 5.46
CA GLN A 185 20.97 18.68 4.54
C GLN A 185 19.65 19.07 3.86
N ASP A 186 18.87 18.10 3.40
CA ASP A 186 17.54 18.36 2.80
C ASP A 186 16.57 18.95 3.83
N ALA A 187 16.58 18.46 5.06
CA ALA A 187 15.80 19.01 6.16
C ALA A 187 16.21 20.46 6.49
N SER A 188 17.52 20.76 6.53
CA SER A 188 18.02 22.12 6.74
C SER A 188 17.59 23.06 5.62
N LYS A 189 17.76 22.64 4.35
CA LYS A 189 17.32 23.41 3.18
C LYS A 189 15.83 23.73 3.24
N LYS A 190 14.99 22.72 3.51
CA LYS A 190 13.54 22.91 3.68
C LYS A 190 13.19 23.81 4.86
N ALA A 191 13.95 23.76 5.95
CA ALA A 191 13.75 24.64 7.09
C ALA A 191 14.08 26.09 6.74
N ASP A 192 15.17 26.33 6.02
CA ASP A 192 15.58 27.67 5.61
C ASP A 192 14.64 28.25 4.54
N GLU A 193 14.17 27.45 3.59
CA GLU A 193 13.11 27.85 2.65
C GLU A 193 11.82 28.26 3.39
N ARG A 194 11.43 27.51 4.42
CA ARG A 194 10.27 27.86 5.26
C ARG A 194 10.48 29.16 6.03
N LYS A 195 11.67 29.37 6.60
CA LYS A 195 12.03 30.62 7.29
C LYS A 195 11.98 31.80 6.33
N GLN A 196 12.60 31.68 5.15
CA GLN A 196 12.58 32.72 4.12
C GLN A 196 11.15 33.03 3.63
N ALA A 197 10.33 32.00 3.41
CA ALA A 197 8.92 32.19 3.02
C ALA A 197 8.09 32.85 4.14
N ALA A 198 8.38 32.56 5.41
CA ALA A 198 7.75 33.24 6.54
C ALA A 198 8.20 34.70 6.64
N LEU A 199 9.50 34.99 6.48
CA LEU A 199 10.05 36.34 6.49
C LEU A 199 9.52 37.19 5.34
N LYS A 200 9.42 36.66 4.12
CA LYS A 200 8.81 37.37 2.97
C LYS A 200 7.35 37.75 3.25
N LYS A 201 6.56 36.84 3.82
CA LYS A 201 5.16 37.12 4.20
C LYS A 201 5.03 38.16 5.31
N ILE A 202 6.03 38.28 6.18
CA ILE A 202 6.07 39.32 7.22
C ILE A 202 6.47 40.65 6.58
N GLY A 203 7.51 40.69 5.76
CA GLY A 203 7.95 41.91 5.05
C GLY A 203 6.87 42.52 4.14
N GLU A 204 6.08 41.67 3.46
CA GLU A 204 4.93 42.09 2.65
C GLU A 204 3.78 42.68 3.49
N LYS A 205 3.68 42.32 4.78
CA LYS A 205 2.61 42.79 5.68
C LYS A 205 3.00 44.00 6.52
N THR A 206 4.25 44.11 6.95
CA THR A 206 4.65 45.12 7.93
C THR A 206 5.31 46.33 7.30
N GLY A 207 5.81 46.26 6.06
CA GLY A 207 6.36 47.42 5.32
C GLY A 207 7.63 48.04 5.89
N ASP A 208 7.92 47.83 7.18
CA ASP A 208 9.11 48.30 7.88
C ASP A 208 9.91 47.11 8.44
N TRP A 209 11.20 47.07 8.10
CA TRP A 209 12.11 45.97 8.41
C TRP A 209 12.74 46.09 9.82
N ASN A 210 12.61 47.26 10.47
CA ASN A 210 13.25 47.55 11.76
C ASN A 210 12.40 47.20 13.00
N ASP A 211 11.13 46.81 12.85
CA ASP A 211 10.22 46.54 13.97
C ASP A 211 9.98 45.03 14.23
N ILE A 212 10.90 44.16 13.79
CA ILE A 212 10.81 42.72 14.06
C ILE A 212 11.29 42.46 15.50
N PRO A 213 10.44 41.94 16.42
CA PRO A 213 10.86 41.72 17.80
C PRO A 213 11.95 40.65 17.91
N ASP A 214 13.03 40.95 18.64
CA ASP A 214 14.17 40.05 18.89
C ASP A 214 13.78 38.69 19.51
N ASP A 215 12.59 38.60 20.14
CA ASP A 215 11.98 37.36 20.67
C ASP A 215 11.88 36.25 19.60
N MET A 216 11.71 36.60 18.32
CA MET A 216 11.60 35.59 17.24
C MET A 216 12.92 34.93 16.82
N PHE A 217 14.06 35.41 17.31
CA PHE A 217 15.40 34.83 17.02
C PHE A 217 15.93 33.92 18.12
N GLU A 218 15.29 33.89 19.30
CA GLU A 218 15.70 33.01 20.39
C GLU A 218 14.93 31.69 20.40
N ALA A 219 15.66 30.57 20.35
CA ALA A 219 15.09 29.24 20.53
C ALA A 219 14.79 28.96 22.02
N GLY A 220 13.75 29.58 22.56
CA GLY A 220 13.25 29.36 23.93
C GLY A 220 11.88 28.65 23.98
N PRO A 221 11.57 27.88 25.05
CA PRO A 221 10.34 27.09 25.11
C PRO A 221 9.11 28.01 25.17
N ARG A 222 8.11 27.71 24.33
CA ARG A 222 6.85 28.45 24.19
C ARG A 222 6.19 28.75 25.55
N ARG A 223 6.07 30.04 25.86
CA ARG A 223 5.51 30.56 27.11
C ARG A 223 3.97 30.60 27.05
N GLY A 224 3.31 29.66 27.72
CA GLY A 224 1.90 29.76 28.08
C GLY A 224 1.69 30.75 29.24
N LYS A 225 0.59 31.53 29.24
CA LYS A 225 0.30 32.55 30.26
C LYS A 225 -0.08 31.93 31.64
N LYS A 226 0.87 32.07 32.59
CA LYS A 226 0.88 32.24 34.08
C LYS A 226 -0.29 31.77 34.99
N ALA A 227 0.10 31.09 36.09
CA ALA A 227 -0.19 31.47 37.49
C ALA A 227 0.96 31.03 38.44
N ALA A 228 1.10 31.68 39.59
CA ALA A 228 2.35 31.98 40.33
C ALA A 228 2.76 31.01 41.47
N ARG A 229 4.08 30.94 41.79
CA ARG A 229 4.67 31.15 43.15
C ARG A 229 6.22 31.15 43.12
N ALA A 230 6.84 31.89 44.04
CA ALA A 230 8.26 32.28 44.08
C ALA A 230 9.15 31.45 45.05
N ARG A 231 10.47 31.31 44.73
CA ARG A 231 11.67 31.53 45.61
C ARG A 231 12.99 31.19 44.85
N PRO A 232 14.20 31.59 45.33
CA PRO A 232 15.26 32.19 44.49
C PRO A 232 16.58 31.38 44.35
N GLU A 233 17.31 31.66 43.25
CA GLU A 233 18.80 31.67 43.04
C GLU A 233 19.64 30.39 43.32
N PRO A 234 20.87 30.22 42.77
CA PRO A 234 21.73 31.23 42.13
C PRO A 234 22.27 30.89 40.73
N ALA A 235 22.81 31.96 40.13
CA ALA A 235 23.44 32.07 38.82
C ALA A 235 24.47 30.98 38.48
N ARG A 236 24.43 30.52 37.21
CA ARG A 236 25.61 30.04 36.50
C ARG A 236 25.74 30.83 35.20
N THR A 237 26.76 31.68 35.20
CA THR A 237 27.33 32.41 34.08
C THR A 237 27.65 31.45 32.93
N ALA A 238 26.89 31.55 31.83
CA ALA A 238 27.28 30.97 30.56
C ALA A 238 28.03 32.04 29.76
N SER A 239 29.35 31.89 29.72
CA SER A 239 30.26 32.66 28.86
C SER A 239 29.91 32.40 27.40
N THR A 240 29.61 33.48 26.68
CA THR A 240 29.45 33.54 25.24
C THR A 240 30.80 33.38 24.56
N ASN A 241 31.10 32.17 24.09
CA ASN A 241 32.10 31.98 23.04
C ASN A 241 31.37 31.63 21.75
N ALA A 242 31.02 32.66 20.99
CA ALA A 242 30.61 32.55 19.60
C ALA A 242 31.85 32.21 18.76
N SER A 243 32.14 30.92 18.60
CA SER A 243 33.01 30.47 17.51
C SER A 243 32.16 30.29 16.27
N THR A 244 32.42 31.12 15.25
CA THR A 244 31.94 30.97 13.88
C THR A 244 32.59 29.73 13.24
N ASN A 245 32.18 28.55 13.68
CA ASN A 245 32.32 27.35 12.86
C ASN A 245 30.98 27.19 12.14
N ALA A 246 31.01 27.16 10.80
CA ALA A 246 29.86 26.74 10.03
C ALA A 246 29.40 25.40 10.61
N ALA A 247 28.26 25.39 11.31
CA ALA A 247 27.83 24.24 12.07
C ALA A 247 27.68 23.05 11.12
N GLU A 248 28.63 22.11 11.16
CA GLU A 248 28.51 20.87 10.42
C GLU A 248 27.22 20.19 10.90
N VAL A 249 26.28 20.02 9.97
CA VAL A 249 24.99 19.41 10.29
C VAL A 249 25.24 17.95 10.63
N GLU A 250 25.04 17.60 11.90
CA GLU A 250 25.18 16.22 12.37
C GLU A 250 24.27 15.29 11.55
N PRO A 251 24.78 14.14 11.06
CA PRO A 251 23.98 13.19 10.29
C PRO A 251 22.81 12.66 11.11
N TYR A 252 21.64 12.52 10.49
CA TYR A 252 20.53 11.83 11.15
C TYR A 252 20.78 10.33 11.29
N PRO A 253 20.41 9.71 12.43
CA PRO A 253 20.42 8.26 12.54
C PRO A 253 19.36 7.67 11.60
N ILE A 254 19.81 6.91 10.61
CA ILE A 254 18.93 6.21 9.67
C ILE A 254 18.72 4.78 10.16
N THR A 255 17.45 4.39 10.31
CA THR A 255 17.06 2.99 10.50
C THR A 255 16.55 2.47 9.15
N PRO A 256 17.24 1.50 8.52
CA PRO A 256 16.77 0.89 7.28
C PRO A 256 15.39 0.26 7.45
N THR A 257 14.58 0.30 6.39
CA THR A 257 13.27 -0.35 6.36
C THR A 257 13.34 -1.84 6.00
N THR A 258 14.48 -2.30 5.48
CA THR A 258 14.76 -3.68 5.08
C THR A 258 16.17 -4.07 5.51
N SER A 259 16.42 -5.37 5.62
CA SER A 259 17.75 -5.93 5.89
C SER A 259 18.58 -6.21 4.64
N HIS A 260 17.99 -5.99 3.47
CA HIS A 260 18.58 -6.20 2.16
C HIS A 260 18.68 -4.85 1.45
N PRO A 261 19.87 -4.22 1.36
CA PRO A 261 21.20 -4.59 1.91
C PRO A 261 21.35 -4.37 3.44
N PRO A 262 22.40 -4.94 4.10
CA PRO A 262 23.58 -5.58 3.52
C PRO A 262 23.39 -7.07 3.17
N LEU A 263 22.29 -7.68 3.59
CA LEU A 263 22.01 -9.08 3.27
C LEU A 263 21.63 -9.22 1.80
N GLN A 264 21.91 -10.39 1.22
CA GLN A 264 21.62 -10.69 -0.18
C GLN A 264 20.64 -11.85 -0.23
N ALA A 265 19.45 -11.59 -0.78
CA ALA A 265 18.50 -12.65 -1.07
C ALA A 265 19.12 -13.61 -2.10
N LYS A 266 19.35 -14.86 -1.69
CA LYS A 266 19.85 -15.92 -2.56
C LYS A 266 18.77 -16.96 -2.74
N LYS A 267 18.55 -17.38 -4.00
CA LYS A 267 17.66 -18.50 -4.30
C LYS A 267 18.22 -19.78 -3.66
N PRO A 268 17.48 -20.48 -2.80
CA PRO A 268 17.90 -21.78 -2.30
C PRO A 268 17.99 -22.78 -3.45
N GLU A 269 18.98 -23.68 -3.42
CA GLU A 269 19.10 -24.77 -4.40
C GLU A 269 17.95 -25.80 -4.26
N THR A 270 17.40 -25.93 -3.06
CA THR A 270 16.23 -26.77 -2.77
C THR A 270 15.33 -26.00 -1.81
N SER A 271 14.18 -25.54 -2.30
CA SER A 271 13.16 -24.89 -1.46
C SER A 271 11.93 -25.76 -1.40
N GLU A 272 11.63 -26.30 -0.22
CA GLU A 272 10.33 -26.91 0.02
C GLU A 272 9.25 -25.84 -0.06
N PRO A 273 8.12 -26.14 -0.73
CA PRO A 273 7.07 -25.17 -0.89
C PRO A 273 6.37 -24.88 0.47
N PRO A 274 5.90 -23.63 0.71
CA PRO A 274 5.25 -23.23 1.96
C PRO A 274 4.08 -24.13 2.37
N ASP A 275 4.01 -24.54 3.63
CA ASP A 275 2.84 -25.27 4.14
C ASP A 275 1.56 -24.43 4.00
N VAL A 276 0.46 -25.07 3.63
CA VAL A 276 -0.81 -24.42 3.28
C VAL A 276 -2.00 -25.15 3.90
N PRO A 277 -3.09 -24.43 4.21
CA PRO A 277 -4.28 -25.07 4.76
C PRO A 277 -4.96 -26.01 3.75
N PRO A 278 -5.82 -26.93 4.23
CA PRO A 278 -6.60 -27.84 3.37
C PRO A 278 -7.47 -27.14 2.32
N SER A 279 -7.78 -25.86 2.52
CA SER A 279 -8.54 -25.03 1.60
C SER A 279 -7.76 -24.58 0.35
N TYR A 280 -6.45 -24.85 0.29
CA TYR A 280 -5.58 -24.47 -0.82
C TYR A 280 -6.02 -24.96 -2.21
N PRO A 281 -6.56 -26.18 -2.42
CA PRO A 281 -7.05 -26.61 -3.72
C PRO A 281 -8.15 -25.70 -4.27
N LEU A 282 -9.07 -25.24 -3.42
CA LEU A 282 -10.09 -24.25 -3.80
C LEU A 282 -9.47 -22.92 -4.19
N TYR A 283 -8.51 -22.43 -3.39
CA TYR A 283 -7.78 -21.20 -3.69
C TYR A 283 -7.11 -21.29 -5.08
N ARG A 284 -6.35 -22.36 -5.33
CA ARG A 284 -5.65 -22.58 -6.60
C ARG A 284 -6.64 -22.65 -7.76
N HIS A 285 -7.74 -23.38 -7.61
CA HIS A 285 -8.77 -23.51 -8.64
C HIS A 285 -9.40 -22.16 -9.01
N LEU A 286 -9.80 -21.36 -8.02
CA LEU A 286 -10.38 -20.03 -8.30
C LEU A 286 -9.35 -19.08 -8.92
N HIS A 287 -8.10 -19.12 -8.45
CA HIS A 287 -7.01 -18.34 -9.04
C HIS A 287 -6.76 -18.69 -10.51
N GLN A 288 -6.72 -19.99 -10.85
CA GLN A 288 -6.56 -20.46 -12.23
C GLN A 288 -7.70 -20.01 -13.15
N ASN A 289 -8.90 -19.83 -12.59
CA ASN A 289 -10.06 -19.28 -13.29
C ASN A 289 -10.06 -17.73 -13.34
N GLY A 290 -8.97 -17.08 -12.95
CA GLY A 290 -8.77 -15.63 -13.07
C GLY A 290 -9.31 -14.80 -11.92
N TYR A 291 -9.79 -15.41 -10.84
CA TYR A 291 -10.27 -14.67 -9.68
C TYR A 291 -9.11 -14.07 -8.88
N PHE A 292 -9.33 -12.85 -8.38
CA PHE A 292 -8.49 -12.26 -7.34
C PHE A 292 -9.02 -12.73 -5.98
N MET A 293 -8.11 -13.18 -5.13
CA MET A 293 -8.45 -13.75 -3.83
C MET A 293 -7.94 -12.83 -2.72
N ALA A 294 -8.74 -12.66 -1.67
CA ALA A 294 -8.35 -11.92 -0.46
C ALA A 294 -8.82 -12.65 0.81
N PRO A 295 -8.22 -12.40 1.99
CA PRO A 295 -8.67 -12.98 3.25
C PRO A 295 -10.13 -12.62 3.57
N GLY A 296 -10.92 -13.62 3.97
CA GLY A 296 -12.36 -13.50 4.19
C GLY A 296 -12.80 -13.19 5.62
N ILE A 297 -11.87 -13.01 6.56
CA ILE A 297 -12.17 -12.90 8.00
C ILE A 297 -13.22 -11.84 8.36
N ARG A 298 -13.27 -10.72 7.61
CA ARG A 298 -14.26 -9.64 7.83
C ARG A 298 -15.69 -10.05 7.46
N PHE A 299 -15.85 -11.10 6.66
CA PHE A 299 -17.13 -11.61 6.18
C PHE A 299 -17.44 -13.02 6.72
N GLY A 300 -16.62 -13.54 7.64
CA GLY A 300 -16.83 -14.86 8.25
C GLY A 300 -16.58 -16.04 7.31
N CYS A 301 -15.71 -15.88 6.31
CA CYS A 301 -15.28 -16.93 5.39
C CYS A 301 -13.76 -17.01 5.30
N GLN A 302 -13.22 -18.03 4.65
CA GLN A 302 -11.77 -18.16 4.47
C GLN A 302 -11.25 -17.16 3.43
N TYR A 303 -11.91 -17.09 2.26
CA TYR A 303 -11.51 -16.19 1.19
C TYR A 303 -12.69 -15.40 0.63
N MET A 304 -12.38 -14.24 0.06
CA MET A 304 -13.27 -13.50 -0.83
C MET A 304 -12.75 -13.66 -2.25
N ALA A 305 -13.62 -14.08 -3.16
CA ALA A 305 -13.29 -14.18 -4.58
C ALA A 305 -13.87 -13.00 -5.36
N TYR A 306 -12.99 -12.30 -6.07
CA TYR A 306 -13.32 -11.15 -6.92
C TYR A 306 -13.13 -11.55 -8.38
N PRO A 307 -14.06 -11.20 -9.28
CA PRO A 307 -13.95 -11.52 -10.71
C PRO A 307 -12.82 -10.73 -11.42
N GLY A 308 -12.19 -9.79 -10.71
CA GLY A 308 -11.08 -8.97 -11.19
C GLY A 308 -10.48 -8.20 -10.02
N ASP A 309 -9.59 -7.25 -10.32
CA ASP A 309 -8.85 -6.49 -9.31
C ASP A 309 -9.79 -5.86 -8.25
N PRO A 310 -9.59 -6.12 -6.94
CA PRO A 310 -10.42 -5.58 -5.84
C PRO A 310 -10.53 -4.05 -5.78
N LEU A 311 -9.66 -3.30 -6.47
CA LEU A 311 -9.76 -1.85 -6.61
C LEU A 311 -10.86 -1.42 -7.58
N ARG A 312 -11.32 -2.32 -8.45
CA ARG A 312 -12.33 -2.08 -9.49
C ARG A 312 -13.60 -2.90 -9.30
N PHE A 313 -13.48 -4.09 -8.70
CA PHE A 313 -14.56 -5.04 -8.57
C PHE A 313 -14.94 -5.28 -7.12
N HIS A 314 -16.23 -5.56 -6.88
CA HIS A 314 -16.69 -6.15 -5.64
C HIS A 314 -16.55 -7.67 -5.69
N SER A 315 -16.33 -8.31 -4.54
CA SER A 315 -16.27 -9.77 -4.45
C SER A 315 -17.64 -10.36 -4.77
N HIS A 316 -17.67 -11.46 -5.54
CA HIS A 316 -18.88 -12.20 -5.84
C HIS A 316 -19.16 -13.30 -4.81
N PHE A 317 -18.10 -13.96 -4.31
CA PHE A 317 -18.24 -15.13 -3.47
C PHE A 317 -17.55 -14.96 -2.12
N LEU A 318 -18.19 -15.53 -1.09
CA LEU A 318 -17.59 -15.86 0.20
C LEU A 318 -17.20 -17.34 0.14
N CYS A 319 -15.90 -17.64 0.10
CA CYS A 319 -15.39 -18.97 -0.21
C CYS A 319 -14.86 -19.69 1.03
N ASN A 320 -15.27 -20.94 1.21
CA ASN A 320 -14.73 -21.87 2.20
C ASN A 320 -14.28 -23.17 1.50
N GLY A 321 -12.99 -23.47 1.58
CA GLY A 321 -12.42 -24.74 1.15
C GLY A 321 -12.58 -25.80 2.23
N MET A 322 -12.93 -27.01 1.81
CA MET A 322 -13.14 -28.18 2.64
C MET A 322 -12.42 -29.38 2.03
N ASP A 323 -11.99 -30.32 2.86
CA ASP A 323 -11.57 -31.64 2.35
C ASP A 323 -12.78 -32.38 1.79
N TRP A 324 -12.56 -33.25 0.80
CA TRP A 324 -13.66 -33.91 0.08
C TRP A 324 -14.57 -34.74 0.98
N ASP A 325 -13.99 -35.50 1.90
CA ASP A 325 -14.71 -36.36 2.84
C ASP A 325 -14.85 -35.68 4.22
N GLN A 326 -14.73 -34.35 4.28
CA GLN A 326 -14.87 -33.61 5.52
C GLN A 326 -16.34 -33.53 5.94
N ASP A 327 -16.65 -34.04 7.13
CA ASP A 327 -17.93 -33.80 7.77
C ASP A 327 -18.04 -32.32 8.19
N PHE A 328 -19.21 -31.72 8.00
CA PHE A 328 -19.51 -30.34 8.41
C PHE A 328 -20.90 -30.25 9.05
N ASP A 329 -21.08 -29.28 9.96
CA ASP A 329 -22.39 -29.02 10.56
C ASP A 329 -23.30 -28.30 9.54
N LEU A 330 -24.55 -28.75 9.44
CA LEU A 330 -25.57 -28.06 8.64
C LEU A 330 -25.80 -26.63 9.11
N LEU A 331 -25.59 -26.34 10.40
CA LEU A 331 -25.69 -24.98 10.93
C LEU A 331 -24.59 -24.06 10.38
N ASP A 332 -23.39 -24.59 10.10
CA ASP A 332 -22.31 -23.81 9.47
C ASP A 332 -22.67 -23.47 8.02
N LEU A 333 -23.33 -24.39 7.32
CA LEU A 333 -23.85 -24.16 5.96
C LEU A 333 -24.90 -23.06 5.93
N VAL A 334 -25.88 -23.13 6.85
CA VAL A 334 -26.93 -22.11 7.02
C VAL A 334 -26.32 -20.78 7.44
N GLY A 335 -25.34 -20.79 8.33
CA GLY A 335 -24.58 -19.63 8.77
C GLY A 335 -23.86 -18.94 7.61
N GLY A 336 -23.15 -19.70 6.79
CA GLY A 336 -22.48 -19.21 5.58
C GLY A 336 -23.46 -18.58 4.58
N GLY A 337 -24.58 -19.26 4.30
CA GLY A 337 -25.65 -18.74 3.44
C GLY A 337 -26.26 -17.42 3.95
N ARG A 338 -26.48 -17.32 5.27
CA ARG A 338 -26.94 -16.09 5.93
C ARG A 338 -25.93 -14.95 5.79
N LEU A 339 -24.65 -15.22 6.03
CA LEU A 339 -23.57 -14.23 5.88
C LEU A 339 -23.48 -13.73 4.45
N GLY A 340 -23.52 -14.62 3.45
CA GLY A 340 -23.50 -14.28 2.03
C GLY A 340 -24.69 -13.42 1.61
N THR A 341 -25.91 -13.83 1.98
CA THR A 341 -27.15 -13.11 1.63
C THR A 341 -27.17 -11.70 2.22
N GLY A 342 -26.69 -11.54 3.46
CA GLY A 342 -26.61 -10.23 4.13
C GLY A 342 -25.75 -9.20 3.39
N VAL A 343 -24.79 -9.65 2.58
CA VAL A 343 -23.90 -8.80 1.77
C VAL A 343 -24.08 -8.97 0.26
N LYS A 344 -25.16 -9.65 -0.17
CA LYS A 344 -25.49 -9.95 -1.58
C LYS A 344 -24.36 -10.67 -2.33
N LYS A 345 -23.80 -11.70 -1.69
CA LYS A 345 -22.74 -12.57 -2.26
C LYS A 345 -23.16 -14.02 -2.19
N GLY A 346 -22.71 -14.83 -3.15
CA GLY A 346 -22.89 -16.28 -3.10
C GLY A 346 -21.97 -16.88 -2.02
N PHE A 347 -22.50 -17.80 -1.22
CA PHE A 347 -21.66 -18.59 -0.31
C PHE A 347 -21.15 -19.80 -1.07
N LEU A 348 -19.84 -19.88 -1.28
CA LEU A 348 -19.20 -20.89 -2.12
C LEU A 348 -18.41 -21.86 -1.24
N VAL A 349 -18.74 -23.13 -1.32
CA VAL A 349 -17.97 -24.22 -0.74
C VAL A 349 -17.30 -25.02 -1.84
N GLY A 350 -16.10 -25.56 -1.60
CA GLY A 350 -15.45 -26.39 -2.59
C GLY A 350 -14.35 -27.27 -2.02
N GLY A 351 -14.11 -28.39 -2.69
CA GLY A 351 -13.14 -29.39 -2.29
C GLY A 351 -12.59 -30.15 -3.48
N GLN A 352 -11.42 -30.74 -3.32
CA GLN A 352 -10.76 -31.54 -4.34
C GLN A 352 -11.21 -33.00 -4.24
N GLU A 353 -11.95 -33.48 -5.23
CA GLU A 353 -12.41 -34.87 -5.27
C GLU A 353 -11.22 -35.84 -5.40
N LYS A 354 -11.31 -36.98 -4.71
CA LYS A 354 -10.32 -38.06 -4.82
C LYS A 354 -10.67 -38.91 -6.06
N THR A 355 -10.13 -38.59 -7.22
CA THR A 355 -10.24 -39.50 -8.38
C THR A 355 -9.22 -40.62 -8.29
N SER A 356 -9.62 -41.84 -8.64
CA SER A 356 -8.72 -43.01 -8.74
C SER A 356 -7.80 -42.96 -9.95
N ASP A 357 -8.09 -42.12 -10.95
CA ASP A 357 -7.33 -42.01 -12.20
C ASP A 357 -6.31 -40.87 -12.16
N THR A 358 -5.03 -41.23 -12.10
CA THR A 358 -3.86 -40.37 -11.88
C THR A 358 -3.50 -39.44 -13.05
N SER A 359 -4.36 -39.33 -14.08
CA SER A 359 -4.03 -38.64 -15.33
C SER A 359 -4.46 -37.17 -15.36
N ASN A 360 -5.31 -36.71 -14.42
CA ASN A 360 -5.92 -35.37 -14.48
C ASN A 360 -6.05 -34.66 -13.12
N GLU A 361 -5.08 -34.84 -12.22
CA GLU A 361 -5.07 -34.25 -10.87
C GLU A 361 -5.25 -32.73 -10.83
N LYS A 362 -4.93 -32.02 -11.93
CA LYS A 362 -4.92 -30.55 -11.97
C LYS A 362 -6.30 -29.90 -11.97
N ASN A 363 -7.39 -30.64 -12.19
CA ASN A 363 -8.73 -30.06 -12.39
C ASN A 363 -9.86 -30.72 -11.61
N ASN A 364 -9.57 -31.49 -10.55
CA ASN A 364 -10.63 -32.21 -9.83
C ASN A 364 -11.28 -31.46 -8.66
N VAL A 365 -11.29 -30.13 -8.69
CA VAL A 365 -11.96 -29.32 -7.66
C VAL A 365 -13.40 -29.09 -8.08
N ARG A 366 -14.35 -29.44 -7.21
CA ARG A 366 -15.77 -29.11 -7.39
C ARG A 366 -16.17 -28.02 -6.42
N THR A 367 -16.98 -27.10 -6.90
CA THR A 367 -17.50 -25.97 -6.12
C THR A 367 -19.01 -25.97 -6.14
N PHE A 368 -19.63 -25.67 -5.00
CA PHE A 368 -21.06 -25.52 -4.83
C PHE A 368 -21.34 -24.10 -4.34
N CYS A 369 -22.21 -23.38 -5.06
CA CYS A 369 -22.70 -22.08 -4.63
C CYS A 369 -24.05 -22.28 -3.94
N ILE A 370 -24.17 -21.70 -2.75
CA ILE A 370 -25.32 -21.83 -1.87
C ILE A 370 -25.91 -20.44 -1.70
N GLU A 371 -27.18 -20.34 -2.06
CA GLU A 371 -27.96 -19.12 -2.00
C GLU A 371 -29.29 -19.42 -1.34
N TRP A 372 -29.82 -18.43 -0.61
CA TRP A 372 -31.13 -18.59 -0.01
C TRP A 372 -32.20 -18.49 -1.11
N GLY A 373 -32.92 -19.59 -1.37
CA GLY A 373 -33.97 -19.66 -2.39
C GLY A 373 -35.25 -18.88 -2.08
N GLY A 374 -35.29 -18.10 -0.99
CA GLY A 374 -36.45 -17.30 -0.60
C GLY A 374 -36.34 -15.87 -1.12
N MET A 375 -36.88 -15.62 -2.32
CA MET A 375 -37.33 -14.30 -2.76
C MET A 375 -38.84 -14.31 -2.95
#